data_AF-V4TBG0-F1
#
_entry.id   AF-V4TBG0-F1
#
_cell.length_a   1.000
_cell.length_b   1.000
_cell.length_c   1.000
_cell.angle_alpha   90.00
_cell.angle_beta   90.00
_cell.angle_gamma   90.00
#
_symmetry.space_group_name_H-M   'P 1'
#
loop_
_entity.id
_entity.type
_entity.pdbx_description
1 polymer ?
#
loop_
_entity_poly.entity_id
_entity_poly.type
_entity_poly.pdbx_seq_one_letter_code
_entity_poly.pdbx_strand_id
1 'polypeptide(L)'
;MPDTVFPPPRSCDCHAHVIGPKSRFPLVSPRAYTPPDAPVEDLEAMLGGLGLERVVLVQTSIFGTDNGCMLDAMARLGGRARGVAVPGDNATGSLLDEMHGAGVRGIRVNLATLGLNDPGEARRGLGAVADTCARNGWHLQIFTSAATIAALKAEFAELPVPIVIDHFGLLSPASDGGPEEAAILRLLGSGKAWVKLSGTYRLDPPDLDGRMADLARRLHRANPERIVWGSDWPHTPAHPGGASADDAELPFRELDDRALLGTIREWFDEPRRWQEILVANPARLYDF
;
A
#
# COMPACT_ATOMS: atom_id res chain seq x y z
N MET A 1 34.79 -3.16 1.34
CA MET A 1 33.70 -2.62 2.17
C MET A 1 33.10 -3.80 2.91
N PRO A 2 32.77 -3.73 4.20
CA PRO A 2 32.10 -4.85 4.85
C PRO A 2 30.80 -5.13 4.08
N ASP A 3 30.52 -6.39 3.80
CA ASP A 3 29.31 -6.83 3.10
C ASP A 3 28.08 -6.23 3.78
N THR A 4 27.42 -5.31 3.10
CA THR A 4 26.16 -4.73 3.60
C THR A 4 25.09 -5.81 3.59
N VAL A 5 24.61 -6.18 4.79
CA VAL A 5 23.53 -7.16 5.00
C VAL A 5 22.26 -6.68 4.29
N PHE A 6 21.60 -7.60 3.58
CA PHE A 6 20.32 -7.35 2.91
C PHE A 6 19.26 -8.38 3.33
N PRO A 7 18.04 -7.94 3.67
CA PRO A 7 17.64 -6.55 3.83
C PRO A 7 18.34 -5.91 5.05
N PRO A 8 18.52 -4.58 5.09
CA PRO A 8 19.13 -3.94 6.26
C PRO A 8 18.30 -4.19 7.53
N PRO A 9 18.92 -4.23 8.74
CA PRO A 9 18.17 -4.35 9.99
C PRO A 9 17.08 -3.27 10.12
N ARG A 10 15.97 -3.65 10.75
CA ARG A 10 14.73 -2.87 10.83
C ARG A 10 14.02 -2.66 9.50
N SER A 11 14.27 -3.46 8.47
CA SER A 11 13.53 -3.32 7.21
C SER A 11 12.03 -3.53 7.39
N CYS A 12 11.24 -2.80 6.61
CA CYS A 12 9.79 -2.72 6.72
C CYS A 12 9.12 -3.16 5.42
N ASP A 13 8.15 -4.06 5.53
CA ASP A 13 7.13 -4.26 4.51
C ASP A 13 6.04 -3.20 4.66
N CYS A 14 5.87 -2.28 3.70
CA CYS A 14 4.91 -1.19 3.82
C CYS A 14 3.53 -1.50 3.23
N HIS A 15 3.26 -2.73 2.78
CA HIS A 15 1.95 -3.10 2.27
C HIS A 15 1.73 -4.61 2.38
N ALA A 16 1.00 -5.05 3.40
CA ALA A 16 0.51 -6.42 3.50
C ALA A 16 -0.93 -6.43 4.03
N HIS A 17 -1.63 -7.55 3.82
CA HIS A 17 -2.97 -7.79 4.33
C HIS A 17 -2.97 -9.06 5.18
N VAL A 18 -3.71 -9.06 6.28
CA VAL A 18 -4.05 -10.30 7.00
C VAL A 18 -5.50 -10.65 6.71
N ILE A 19 -5.77 -11.94 6.56
CA ILE A 19 -7.10 -12.45 6.24
C ILE A 19 -7.42 -13.60 7.18
N GLY A 20 -8.39 -13.37 8.04
CA GLY A 20 -9.00 -14.42 8.84
C GLY A 20 -8.30 -14.70 10.19
N PRO A 21 -8.75 -15.77 10.89
CA PRO A 21 -9.69 -16.76 10.39
C PRO A 21 -11.10 -16.19 10.14
N LYS A 22 -11.71 -16.55 9.00
CA LYS A 22 -13.03 -16.02 8.58
C LYS A 22 -14.16 -16.32 9.57
N SER A 23 -14.01 -17.35 10.41
CA SER A 23 -14.94 -17.68 11.50
C SER A 23 -15.02 -16.61 12.59
N ARG A 24 -13.97 -15.78 12.73
CA ARG A 24 -13.86 -14.69 13.71
C ARG A 24 -14.03 -13.33 13.07
N PHE A 25 -13.60 -13.21 11.82
CA PHE A 25 -13.65 -11.97 11.04
C PHE A 25 -14.49 -12.24 9.78
N PRO A 26 -15.81 -12.00 9.81
CA PRO A 26 -16.68 -12.31 8.69
C PRO A 26 -16.41 -11.37 7.51
N LEU A 27 -16.48 -11.92 6.29
CA LEU A 27 -16.36 -11.14 5.06
C LEU A 27 -17.63 -10.31 4.81
N VAL A 28 -17.50 -9.14 4.20
CA VAL A 28 -18.66 -8.36 3.75
C VAL A 28 -19.32 -9.00 2.52
N SER A 29 -20.60 -8.66 2.32
CA SER A 29 -21.36 -9.01 1.12
C SER A 29 -22.13 -7.79 0.62
N PRO A 30 -22.04 -7.43 -0.68
CA PRO A 30 -21.22 -8.08 -1.70
C PRO A 30 -19.72 -7.73 -1.56
N ARG A 31 -18.84 -8.47 -2.24
CA ARG A 31 -17.37 -8.26 -2.22
C ARG A 31 -16.75 -8.58 -3.57
N ALA A 32 -15.54 -8.06 -3.85
CA ALA A 32 -14.92 -8.23 -5.17
C ALA A 32 -14.39 -9.65 -5.44
N TYR A 33 -14.05 -10.41 -4.39
CA TYR A 33 -13.56 -11.79 -4.45
C TYR A 33 -13.65 -12.44 -3.06
N THR A 34 -13.58 -13.77 -3.01
CA THR A 34 -13.49 -14.55 -1.76
C THR A 34 -12.12 -15.23 -1.68
N PRO A 35 -11.24 -14.88 -0.74
CA PRO A 35 -9.93 -15.50 -0.62
C PRO A 35 -9.85 -16.60 0.47
N PRO A 36 -8.81 -17.46 0.40
CA PRO A 36 -8.38 -18.30 1.51
C PRO A 36 -8.05 -17.48 2.76
N ASP A 37 -7.93 -18.17 3.90
CA ASP A 37 -7.34 -17.55 5.09
C ASP A 37 -5.83 -17.33 4.88
N ALA A 38 -5.34 -16.20 5.36
CA ALA A 38 -3.94 -15.80 5.40
C ALA A 38 -3.70 -15.10 6.75
N PRO A 39 -3.65 -15.88 7.85
CA PRO A 39 -3.62 -15.34 9.20
C PRO A 39 -2.26 -14.72 9.54
N VAL A 40 -2.21 -14.00 10.66
CA VAL A 40 -1.01 -13.25 11.09
C VAL A 40 0.21 -14.14 11.32
N GLU A 41 0.01 -15.39 11.73
CA GLU A 41 1.08 -16.36 11.95
C GLU A 41 1.84 -16.68 10.66
N ASP A 42 1.12 -16.77 9.53
CA ASP A 42 1.72 -17.01 8.21
C ASP A 42 2.46 -15.76 7.72
N LEU A 43 1.91 -14.58 8.01
CA LEU A 43 2.59 -13.31 7.75
C LEU A 43 3.90 -13.22 8.56
N GLU A 44 3.89 -13.58 9.85
CA GLU A 44 5.10 -13.58 10.68
C GLU A 44 6.16 -14.53 10.15
N ALA A 45 5.75 -15.72 9.68
CA ALA A 45 6.65 -16.66 9.04
C ALA A 45 7.26 -16.09 7.75
N MET A 46 6.45 -15.44 6.90
CA MET A 46 6.91 -14.78 5.68
C MET A 46 7.93 -13.68 6.00
N LEU A 47 7.58 -12.75 6.90
CA LEU A 47 8.46 -11.65 7.31
C LEU A 47 9.78 -12.17 7.89
N GLY A 48 9.72 -13.18 8.76
CA GLY A 48 10.89 -13.82 9.35
C GLY A 48 11.78 -14.50 8.31
N GLY A 49 11.18 -15.17 7.31
CA GLY A 49 11.90 -15.76 6.19
C GLY A 49 12.64 -14.74 5.34
N LEU A 50 12.09 -13.53 5.20
CA LEU A 50 12.71 -12.43 4.46
C LEU A 50 13.71 -11.60 5.30
N GLY A 51 13.67 -11.70 6.63
CA GLY A 51 14.44 -10.83 7.52
C GLY A 51 13.84 -9.43 7.67
N LEU A 52 12.53 -9.29 7.49
CA LEU A 52 11.80 -8.03 7.70
C LEU A 52 11.31 -7.95 9.14
N GLU A 53 11.58 -6.83 9.80
CA GLU A 53 11.31 -6.65 11.24
C GLU A 53 10.06 -5.79 11.51
N ARG A 54 9.59 -5.06 10.49
CA ARG A 54 8.44 -4.15 10.58
C ARG A 54 7.47 -4.40 9.45
N VAL A 55 6.19 -4.12 9.70
CA VAL A 55 5.13 -4.29 8.70
C VAL A 55 4.05 -3.23 8.82
N VAL A 56 3.47 -2.82 7.69
CA VAL A 56 2.27 -2.00 7.63
C VAL A 56 1.12 -2.86 7.10
N LEU A 57 0.16 -3.12 7.98
CA LEU A 57 -1.06 -3.81 7.61
C LEU A 57 -2.05 -2.82 7.01
N VAL A 58 -2.56 -3.14 5.84
CA VAL A 58 -3.53 -2.33 5.11
C VAL A 58 -4.87 -3.03 5.16
N GLN A 59 -5.93 -2.31 5.52
CA GLN A 59 -7.28 -2.85 5.51
C GLN A 59 -7.66 -3.35 4.10
N THR A 60 -8.14 -4.59 4.04
CA THR A 60 -8.58 -5.23 2.79
C THR A 60 -10.06 -4.98 2.54
N SER A 61 -10.44 -4.83 1.26
CA SER A 61 -11.82 -4.49 0.87
C SER A 61 -12.84 -5.58 1.22
N ILE A 62 -12.41 -6.83 1.38
CA ILE A 62 -13.28 -7.97 1.74
C ILE A 62 -13.84 -7.89 3.16
N PHE A 63 -13.30 -7.02 4.02
CA PHE A 63 -13.83 -6.72 5.35
C PHE A 63 -14.53 -5.35 5.42
N GLY A 64 -14.59 -4.61 4.30
CA GLY A 64 -15.18 -3.28 4.26
C GLY A 64 -14.57 -2.35 5.30
N THR A 65 -15.41 -1.79 6.18
CA THR A 65 -15.03 -0.86 7.24
C THR A 65 -14.79 -1.53 8.60
N ASP A 66 -14.93 -2.86 8.69
CA ASP A 66 -14.54 -3.61 9.88
C ASP A 66 -13.02 -3.85 9.87
N ASN A 67 -12.31 -3.06 10.66
CA ASN A 67 -10.85 -3.11 10.78
C ASN A 67 -10.38 -4.15 11.80
N GLY A 68 -11.27 -4.96 12.37
CA GLY A 68 -10.99 -5.85 13.49
C GLY A 68 -9.90 -6.88 13.20
N CYS A 69 -9.87 -7.47 12.00
CA CYS A 69 -8.82 -8.42 11.61
C CYS A 69 -7.43 -7.76 11.58
N MET A 70 -7.34 -6.57 10.98
CA MET A 70 -6.11 -5.79 10.92
C MET A 70 -5.65 -5.36 12.31
N LEU A 71 -6.55 -4.82 13.14
CA LEU A 71 -6.22 -4.34 14.48
C LEU A 71 -5.80 -5.47 15.43
N ASP A 72 -6.44 -6.65 15.34
CA ASP A 72 -6.06 -7.84 16.11
C ASP A 72 -4.65 -8.32 15.74
N ALA A 73 -4.32 -8.37 14.44
CA ALA A 73 -2.98 -8.73 14.00
C ALA A 73 -1.93 -7.69 14.45
N MET A 74 -2.25 -6.38 14.37
CA MET A 74 -1.36 -5.34 14.88
C MET A 74 -1.09 -5.49 16.38
N ALA A 75 -2.11 -5.79 17.18
CA ALA A 75 -1.96 -6.00 18.61
C ALA A 75 -1.00 -7.16 18.92
N ARG A 76 -1.04 -8.26 18.14
CA ARG A 76 -0.13 -9.41 18.29
C ARG A 76 1.30 -9.09 17.86
N LEU A 77 1.46 -8.33 16.77
CA LEU A 77 2.77 -7.92 16.25
C LEU A 77 3.43 -6.82 17.11
N GLY A 78 2.64 -6.09 17.88
CA GLY A 78 3.09 -5.03 18.79
C GLY A 78 3.72 -3.85 18.05
N GLY A 79 4.77 -3.27 18.64
CA GLY A 79 5.45 -2.08 18.10
C GLY A 79 6.05 -2.26 16.69
N ARG A 80 6.13 -3.50 16.18
CA ARG A 80 6.59 -3.83 14.82
C ARG A 80 5.55 -3.55 13.74
N ALA A 81 4.28 -3.34 14.10
CA ALA A 81 3.20 -3.12 13.15
C ALA A 81 2.68 -1.67 13.17
N ARG A 82 2.26 -1.20 11.99
CA ARG A 82 1.41 -0.01 11.81
C ARG A 82 0.24 -0.36 10.92
N GLY A 83 -0.80 0.47 10.95
CA GLY A 83 -2.04 0.22 10.24
C GLY A 83 -2.43 1.33 9.27
N VAL A 84 -3.09 0.95 8.17
CA VAL A 84 -3.86 1.85 7.30
C VAL A 84 -5.29 1.36 7.23
N ALA A 85 -6.19 2.08 7.90
CA ALA A 85 -7.56 1.67 8.16
C ALA A 85 -8.54 2.11 7.07
N VAL A 86 -9.76 1.57 7.11
CA VAL A 86 -10.94 2.13 6.45
C VAL A 86 -12.01 2.33 7.51
N PRO A 87 -12.04 3.48 8.21
CA PRO A 87 -13.08 3.76 9.21
C PRO A 87 -14.46 3.83 8.54
N GLY A 88 -15.52 3.46 9.26
CA GLY A 88 -16.88 3.69 8.78
C GLY A 88 -17.25 5.17 8.77
N ASP A 89 -18.25 5.55 7.96
CA ASP A 89 -18.68 6.95 7.75
C ASP A 89 -19.04 7.69 9.05
N ASN A 90 -19.46 6.97 10.09
CA ASN A 90 -19.84 7.51 11.40
C ASN A 90 -18.73 7.36 12.46
N ALA A 91 -17.48 7.12 12.06
CA ALA A 91 -16.36 6.99 12.98
C ALA A 91 -16.22 8.27 13.84
N THR A 92 -16.28 8.10 15.16
CA THR A 92 -16.14 9.22 16.09
C THR A 92 -14.67 9.59 16.26
N GLY A 93 -14.40 10.82 16.70
CA GLY A 93 -13.04 11.25 17.05
C GLY A 93 -12.36 10.32 18.06
N SER A 94 -13.10 9.82 19.06
CA SER A 94 -12.57 8.89 20.06
C SER A 94 -12.14 7.54 19.44
N LEU A 95 -12.91 7.02 18.50
CA LEU A 95 -12.54 5.78 17.78
C LEU A 95 -11.26 6.00 16.96
N LEU A 96 -11.14 7.16 16.32
CA LEU A 96 -9.93 7.52 15.56
C LEU A 96 -8.70 7.69 16.47
N ASP A 97 -8.87 8.23 17.68
CA ASP A 97 -7.80 8.30 18.69
C ASP A 97 -7.38 6.91 19.17
N GLU A 98 -8.35 6.02 19.42
CA GLU A 98 -8.09 4.64 19.79
C GLU A 98 -7.31 3.91 18.69
N MET A 99 -7.73 4.05 17.43
CA MET A 99 -7.00 3.52 16.27
C MET A 99 -5.58 4.11 16.17
N HIS A 100 -5.40 5.41 16.44
CA HIS A 100 -4.08 6.04 16.45
C HIS A 100 -3.18 5.43 17.54
N GLY A 101 -3.72 5.25 18.75
CA GLY A 101 -3.03 4.60 19.87
C GLY A 101 -2.68 3.13 19.58
N ALA A 102 -3.52 2.43 18.82
CA ALA A 102 -3.24 1.07 18.35
C ALA A 102 -2.17 1.01 17.23
N GLY A 103 -1.76 2.15 16.67
CA GLY A 103 -0.70 2.23 15.65
C GLY A 103 -1.19 2.51 14.23
N VAL A 104 -2.46 2.89 14.03
CA VAL A 104 -2.95 3.35 12.72
C VAL A 104 -2.32 4.70 12.38
N ARG A 105 -1.91 4.87 11.11
CA ARG A 105 -1.22 6.07 10.60
C ARG A 105 -1.78 6.57 9.27
N GLY A 106 -2.82 5.93 8.73
CA GLY A 106 -3.44 6.33 7.47
C GLY A 106 -4.85 5.81 7.32
N ILE A 107 -5.58 6.42 6.38
CA ILE A 107 -6.85 5.90 5.86
C ILE A 107 -6.65 5.50 4.40
N ARG A 108 -7.23 4.37 3.99
CA ARG A 108 -7.21 3.89 2.60
C ARG A 108 -8.47 4.29 1.84
N VAL A 109 -8.27 4.81 0.64
CA VAL A 109 -9.31 4.95 -0.38
C VAL A 109 -8.97 4.01 -1.54
N ASN A 110 -9.73 2.91 -1.65
CA ASN A 110 -9.53 1.87 -2.65
C ASN A 110 -10.64 1.94 -3.72
N LEU A 111 -10.36 2.65 -4.81
CA LEU A 111 -11.30 2.86 -5.90
C LEU A 111 -11.18 1.79 -6.99
N ALA A 112 -9.95 1.33 -7.26
CA ALA A 112 -9.68 0.34 -8.29
C ALA A 112 -10.42 -0.98 -8.03
N THR A 113 -10.37 -1.50 -6.79
CA THR A 113 -11.08 -2.76 -6.45
C THR A 113 -12.60 -2.60 -6.50
N LEU A 114 -13.12 -1.41 -6.21
CA LEU A 114 -14.55 -1.11 -6.29
C LEU A 114 -15.03 -0.86 -7.73
N GLY A 115 -14.13 -0.81 -8.71
CA GLY A 115 -14.45 -0.47 -10.10
C GLY A 115 -14.76 1.02 -10.32
N LEU A 116 -14.51 1.86 -9.31
CA LEU A 116 -14.87 3.28 -9.29
C LEU A 116 -13.70 4.14 -9.79
N ASN A 117 -13.28 3.93 -11.04
CA ASN A 117 -12.14 4.67 -11.62
C ASN A 117 -12.52 6.07 -12.14
N ASP A 118 -13.76 6.53 -11.92
CA ASP A 118 -14.21 7.86 -12.34
C ASP A 118 -13.65 8.97 -11.41
N PRO A 119 -12.96 9.99 -11.95
CA PRO A 119 -12.44 11.11 -11.17
C PRO A 119 -13.51 11.87 -10.38
N GLY A 120 -14.75 11.90 -10.86
CA GLY A 120 -15.86 12.53 -10.18
C GLY A 120 -16.18 11.85 -8.84
N GLU A 121 -16.11 10.53 -8.78
CA GLU A 121 -16.33 9.76 -7.54
C GLU A 121 -15.13 9.83 -6.61
N ALA A 122 -13.92 9.72 -7.18
CA ALA A 122 -12.68 9.90 -6.44
C ALA A 122 -12.60 11.28 -5.75
N ARG A 123 -13.15 12.32 -6.38
CA ARG A 123 -13.25 13.66 -5.80
C ARG A 123 -14.29 13.72 -4.66
N ARG A 124 -15.36 12.93 -4.73
CA ARG A 124 -16.40 12.89 -3.68
C ARG A 124 -15.82 12.21 -2.44
N GLY A 125 -15.76 12.96 -1.34
CA GLY A 125 -15.28 12.45 -0.05
C GLY A 125 -13.76 12.58 0.18
N LEU A 126 -12.96 12.87 -0.86
CA LEU A 126 -11.51 13.02 -0.72
C LEU A 126 -11.12 14.06 0.34
N GLY A 127 -11.78 15.23 0.32
CA GLY A 127 -11.56 16.28 1.31
C GLY A 127 -11.93 15.85 2.72
N ALA A 128 -13.10 15.23 2.90
CA ALA A 128 -13.55 14.77 4.21
C ALA A 128 -12.64 13.68 4.81
N VAL A 129 -12.17 12.74 3.99
CA VAL A 129 -11.20 11.73 4.42
C VAL A 129 -9.85 12.39 4.75
N ALA A 130 -9.40 13.34 3.94
CA ALA A 130 -8.16 14.08 4.20
C ALA A 130 -8.22 14.90 5.49
N ASP A 131 -9.36 15.53 5.80
CA ASP A 131 -9.59 16.25 7.05
C ASP A 131 -9.58 15.29 8.25
N THR A 132 -10.18 14.11 8.08
CA THR A 132 -10.15 13.04 9.08
C THR A 132 -8.71 12.58 9.34
N CYS A 133 -7.90 12.41 8.29
CA CYS A 133 -6.48 12.10 8.43
C CYS A 133 -5.71 13.22 9.14
N ALA A 134 -5.98 14.48 8.78
CA ALA A 134 -5.27 15.65 9.33
C ALA A 134 -5.37 15.73 10.85
N ARG A 135 -6.52 15.34 11.41
CA ARG A 135 -6.77 15.30 12.86
C ARG A 135 -5.68 14.56 13.64
N ASN A 136 -5.19 13.44 13.12
CA ASN A 136 -4.20 12.57 13.78
C ASN A 136 -2.81 12.60 13.10
N GLY A 137 -2.57 13.57 12.20
CA GLY A 137 -1.35 13.62 11.39
C GLY A 137 -1.17 12.41 10.46
N TRP A 138 -2.27 11.76 10.08
CA TRP A 138 -2.28 10.59 9.22
C TRP A 138 -2.09 10.95 7.75
N HIS A 139 -1.70 9.97 6.94
CA HIS A 139 -1.69 10.09 5.48
C HIS A 139 -2.96 9.52 4.86
N LEU A 140 -3.23 9.92 3.61
CA LEU A 140 -4.24 9.30 2.78
C LEU A 140 -3.59 8.31 1.81
N GLN A 141 -3.88 7.01 1.94
CA GLN A 141 -3.42 6.00 0.99
C GLN A 141 -4.45 5.79 -0.12
N ILE A 142 -4.00 5.78 -1.37
CA ILE A 142 -4.88 5.72 -2.54
C ILE A 142 -4.49 4.56 -3.45
N PHE A 143 -5.48 3.75 -3.79
CA PHE A 143 -5.38 2.73 -4.83
C PHE A 143 -6.41 3.01 -5.93
N THR A 144 -5.94 3.56 -7.06
CA THR A 144 -6.74 3.93 -8.24
C THR A 144 -5.87 3.94 -9.51
N SER A 145 -6.48 4.10 -10.68
CA SER A 145 -5.76 4.19 -11.96
C SER A 145 -4.85 5.42 -12.06
N ALA A 146 -3.75 5.29 -12.82
CA ALA A 146 -2.84 6.41 -13.10
C ALA A 146 -3.54 7.61 -13.77
N ALA A 147 -4.53 7.33 -14.64
CA ALA A 147 -5.35 8.34 -15.29
C ALA A 147 -6.19 9.15 -14.28
N THR A 148 -6.79 8.48 -13.29
CA THR A 148 -7.51 9.15 -12.20
C THR A 148 -6.55 10.02 -11.38
N ILE A 149 -5.33 9.54 -11.12
CA ILE A 149 -4.32 10.33 -10.41
C ILE A 149 -3.94 11.59 -11.18
N ALA A 150 -3.74 11.46 -12.49
CA ALA A 150 -3.41 12.58 -13.37
C ALA A 150 -4.53 13.62 -13.42
N ALA A 151 -5.79 13.17 -13.46
CA ALA A 151 -6.97 14.03 -13.50
C ALA A 151 -7.18 14.83 -12.21
N LEU A 152 -6.77 14.27 -11.05
CA LEU A 152 -6.96 14.88 -9.72
C LEU A 152 -5.68 15.48 -9.13
N LYS A 153 -4.62 15.64 -9.93
CA LYS A 153 -3.31 16.08 -9.43
C LYS A 153 -3.34 17.44 -8.72
N ALA A 154 -4.23 18.35 -9.12
CA ALA A 154 -4.34 19.66 -8.48
C ALA A 154 -5.00 19.52 -7.11
N GLU A 155 -6.07 18.75 -7.02
CA GLU A 155 -6.76 18.46 -5.76
C GLU A 155 -5.85 17.73 -4.78
N PHE A 156 -5.09 16.74 -5.26
CA PHE A 156 -4.10 16.05 -4.43
C PHE A 156 -2.99 16.98 -3.93
N ALA A 157 -2.57 17.97 -4.73
CA ALA A 157 -1.57 18.95 -4.30
C ALA A 157 -2.07 19.80 -3.13
N GLU A 158 -3.36 20.14 -3.11
CA GLU A 158 -3.98 21.05 -2.14
C GLU A 158 -4.51 20.37 -0.87
N LEU A 159 -4.51 19.02 -0.77
CA LEU A 159 -4.98 18.35 0.45
C LEU A 159 -4.20 18.83 1.70
N PRO A 160 -4.77 18.76 2.91
CA PRO A 160 -4.03 19.11 4.13
C PRO A 160 -3.00 18.05 4.54
N VAL A 161 -3.07 16.84 3.98
CA VAL A 161 -2.24 15.67 4.36
C VAL A 161 -1.42 15.12 3.19
N PRO A 162 -0.30 14.43 3.44
CA PRO A 162 0.40 13.70 2.38
C PRO A 162 -0.46 12.56 1.83
N ILE A 163 -0.23 12.21 0.56
CA ILE A 163 -0.83 11.04 -0.07
C ILE A 163 0.19 9.92 -0.23
N VAL A 164 -0.27 8.67 -0.15
CA VAL A 164 0.53 7.47 -0.43
C VAL A 164 -0.11 6.75 -1.60
N ILE A 165 0.61 6.67 -2.71
CA ILE A 165 0.15 6.07 -3.95
C ILE A 165 0.59 4.60 -3.97
N ASP A 166 -0.39 3.70 -4.04
CA ASP A 166 -0.15 2.25 -4.07
C ASP A 166 0.40 1.78 -5.43
N HIS A 167 1.23 0.73 -5.40
CA HIS A 167 1.67 -0.08 -6.54
C HIS A 167 2.12 0.73 -7.77
N PHE A 168 3.17 1.55 -7.64
CA PHE A 168 3.68 2.41 -8.73
C PHE A 168 2.66 3.41 -9.30
N GLY A 169 1.52 3.62 -8.63
CA GLY A 169 0.39 4.38 -9.15
C GLY A 169 -0.30 3.73 -10.34
N LEU A 170 -0.15 2.41 -10.52
CA LEU A 170 -0.62 1.66 -11.67
C LEU A 170 -0.13 2.23 -13.01
N LEU A 171 1.05 2.83 -13.02
CA LEU A 171 1.71 3.27 -14.26
C LEU A 171 2.07 2.05 -15.11
N SER A 172 1.75 2.11 -16.40
CA SER A 172 2.22 1.10 -17.34
C SER A 172 3.73 1.23 -17.55
N PRO A 173 4.52 0.17 -17.36
CA PRO A 173 5.96 0.20 -17.62
C PRO A 173 6.28 0.33 -19.12
N ALA A 174 5.30 0.08 -20.00
CA ALA A 174 5.42 0.25 -21.44
C ALA A 174 5.41 1.73 -21.87
N SER A 175 4.83 2.61 -21.05
CA SER A 175 4.72 4.04 -21.31
C SER A 175 5.77 4.82 -20.50
N ASP A 176 6.56 5.65 -21.19
CA ASP A 176 7.55 6.54 -20.57
C ASP A 176 7.22 7.99 -20.89
N GLY A 177 7.26 8.85 -19.90
CA GLY A 177 7.08 10.30 -20.03
C GLY A 177 5.64 10.74 -20.35
N GLY A 178 4.66 9.85 -20.20
CA GLY A 178 3.24 10.14 -20.41
C GLY A 178 2.68 11.15 -19.39
N PRO A 179 1.48 11.72 -19.66
CA PRO A 179 0.87 12.71 -18.77
C PRO A 179 0.57 12.16 -17.37
N GLU A 180 0.28 10.86 -17.25
CA GLU A 180 0.05 10.18 -15.97
C GLU A 180 1.33 10.08 -15.14
N GLU A 181 2.44 9.64 -15.77
CA GLU A 181 3.74 9.58 -15.11
C GLU A 181 4.20 10.98 -14.70
N ALA A 182 4.08 11.97 -15.59
CA ALA A 182 4.44 13.34 -15.29
C ALA A 182 3.65 13.93 -14.10
N ALA A 183 2.37 13.56 -13.95
CA ALA A 183 1.56 13.98 -12.81
C ALA A 183 2.06 13.36 -11.49
N ILE A 184 2.32 12.05 -11.48
CA ILE A 184 2.85 11.34 -10.30
C ILE A 184 4.24 11.86 -9.93
N LEU A 185 5.15 12.02 -10.90
CA LEU A 185 6.49 12.57 -10.66
C LEU A 185 6.43 14.00 -10.11
N ARG A 186 5.47 14.84 -10.55
CA ARG A 186 5.28 16.19 -10.01
C ARG A 186 4.78 16.16 -8.56
N LEU A 187 3.81 15.31 -8.23
CA LEU A 187 3.30 15.15 -6.85
C LEU A 187 4.38 14.60 -5.91
N LEU A 188 5.19 13.67 -6.41
CA LEU A 188 6.31 13.08 -5.69
C LEU A 188 7.43 14.11 -5.46
N GLY A 189 7.81 14.84 -6.51
CA GLY A 189 8.84 15.88 -6.48
C GLY A 189 8.48 17.09 -5.62
N SER A 190 7.20 17.44 -5.49
CA SER A 190 6.77 18.48 -4.53
C SER A 190 6.83 18.02 -3.07
N GLY A 191 7.13 16.73 -2.82
CA GLY A 191 7.12 16.12 -1.49
C GLY A 191 5.72 15.80 -0.96
N LYS A 192 4.68 16.04 -1.77
CA LYS A 192 3.27 15.83 -1.41
C LYS A 192 2.87 14.36 -1.39
N ALA A 193 3.40 13.59 -2.34
CA ALA A 193 3.11 12.17 -2.47
C ALA A 193 4.28 11.30 -2.00
N TRP A 194 3.92 10.10 -1.57
CA TRP A 194 4.78 8.93 -1.47
C TRP A 194 4.34 7.91 -2.51
N VAL A 195 5.26 7.05 -2.95
CA VAL A 195 4.94 5.93 -3.86
C VAL A 195 5.44 4.62 -3.24
N LYS A 196 4.57 3.60 -3.26
CA LYS A 196 4.94 2.23 -2.89
C LYS A 196 5.43 1.46 -4.11
N LEU A 197 6.69 1.03 -4.11
CA LEU A 197 7.22 0.02 -5.03
C LEU A 197 6.72 -1.35 -4.56
N SER A 198 5.57 -1.78 -5.10
CA SER A 198 4.85 -2.98 -4.67
C SER A 198 3.96 -3.48 -5.80
N GLY A 199 3.51 -4.73 -5.74
CA GLY A 199 2.46 -5.24 -6.62
C GLY A 199 2.77 -5.12 -8.12
N THR A 200 4.00 -5.38 -8.55
CA THR A 200 4.41 -5.27 -9.97
C THR A 200 3.54 -6.12 -10.90
N TYR A 201 3.10 -7.29 -10.42
CA TYR A 201 2.15 -8.19 -11.08
C TYR A 201 0.73 -7.63 -11.29
N ARG A 202 0.44 -6.44 -10.75
CA ARG A 202 -0.81 -5.69 -10.97
C ARG A 202 -0.69 -4.68 -12.10
N LEU A 203 0.53 -4.39 -12.56
CA LEU A 203 0.77 -3.48 -13.67
C LEU A 203 0.50 -4.19 -14.99
N ASP A 204 0.10 -3.41 -16.00
CA ASP A 204 -0.14 -3.92 -17.34
C ASP A 204 0.79 -3.22 -18.34
N PRO A 205 1.71 -3.97 -18.99
CA PRO A 205 2.11 -5.35 -18.66
C PRO A 205 2.93 -5.45 -17.35
N PRO A 206 2.97 -6.61 -16.68
CA PRO A 206 3.55 -6.77 -15.33
C PRO A 206 5.07 -6.87 -15.28
N ASP A 207 5.71 -7.29 -16.37
CA ASP A 207 7.16 -7.38 -16.51
C ASP A 207 7.56 -7.07 -17.96
N LEU A 208 8.63 -6.30 -18.12
CA LEU A 208 9.14 -5.84 -19.40
C LEU A 208 10.63 -5.57 -19.28
N ASP A 209 11.47 -6.42 -19.90
CA ASP A 209 12.87 -6.20 -20.29
C ASP A 209 13.61 -5.00 -19.63
N GLY A 210 13.65 -4.93 -18.29
CA GLY A 210 14.27 -3.84 -17.53
C GLY A 210 13.48 -2.53 -17.36
N ARG A 211 12.36 -2.32 -18.06
CA ARG A 211 11.52 -1.11 -17.97
C ARG A 211 10.90 -0.88 -16.59
N MET A 212 10.64 -1.95 -15.86
CA MET A 212 10.25 -1.87 -14.44
C MET A 212 11.33 -1.21 -13.58
N ALA A 213 12.60 -1.59 -13.79
CA ALA A 213 13.72 -0.97 -13.11
C ALA A 213 13.84 0.50 -13.47
N ASP A 214 13.64 0.85 -14.75
CA ASP A 214 13.70 2.23 -15.19
C ASP A 214 12.59 3.09 -14.59
N LEU A 215 11.36 2.56 -14.49
CA LEU A 215 10.25 3.23 -13.81
C LEU A 215 10.54 3.43 -12.32
N ALA A 216 11.00 2.39 -11.61
CA ALA A 216 11.41 2.49 -10.21
C ALA A 216 12.48 3.58 -10.00
N ARG A 217 13.48 3.62 -10.90
CA ARG A 217 14.55 4.63 -10.88
C ARG A 217 14.06 6.03 -11.20
N ARG A 218 13.11 6.20 -12.13
CA ARG A 218 12.50 7.52 -12.43
C ARG A 218 11.73 8.05 -11.23
N LEU A 219 10.89 7.22 -10.60
CA LEU A 219 10.17 7.58 -9.38
C LEU A 219 11.14 7.95 -8.25
N HIS A 220 12.16 7.12 -8.01
CA HIS A 220 13.20 7.41 -7.02
C HIS A 220 13.97 8.70 -7.31
N ARG A 221 14.31 8.99 -8.58
CA ARG A 221 14.98 10.24 -8.95
C ARG A 221 14.12 11.48 -8.69
N ALA A 222 12.80 11.37 -8.83
CA ALA A 222 11.92 12.50 -8.55
C ALA A 222 11.91 12.87 -7.06
N ASN A 223 11.92 11.88 -6.16
CA ASN A 223 12.12 12.12 -4.73
C ASN A 223 12.52 10.83 -3.98
N PRO A 224 13.82 10.61 -3.69
CA PRO A 224 14.31 9.37 -3.06
C PRO A 224 13.79 9.18 -1.63
N GLU A 225 13.43 10.29 -0.99
CA GLU A 225 12.92 10.37 0.36
C GLU A 225 11.43 10.02 0.47
N ARG A 226 10.75 9.79 -0.65
CA ARG A 226 9.31 9.53 -0.71
C ARG A 226 8.96 8.15 -1.30
N ILE A 227 9.93 7.25 -1.33
CA ILE A 227 9.77 5.88 -1.85
C ILE A 227 9.79 4.88 -0.70
N VAL A 228 8.83 3.97 -0.70
CA VAL A 228 8.81 2.79 0.19
C VAL A 228 8.55 1.52 -0.61
N TRP A 229 8.83 0.36 -0.05
CA TRP A 229 8.56 -0.94 -0.67
C TRP A 229 7.51 -1.72 0.13
N GLY A 230 6.75 -2.59 -0.54
CA GLY A 230 5.87 -3.56 0.13
C GLY A 230 5.63 -4.81 -0.71
N SER A 231 5.39 -5.94 -0.04
CA SER A 231 5.19 -7.24 -0.69
C SER A 231 3.86 -7.34 -1.43
N ASP A 232 2.84 -6.65 -0.91
CA ASP A 232 1.43 -6.86 -1.25
C ASP A 232 0.95 -8.29 -0.95
N TRP A 233 1.58 -8.95 0.03
CA TRP A 233 1.15 -10.24 0.59
C TRP A 233 -0.29 -10.14 1.11
N PRO A 234 -1.16 -11.16 0.93
CA PRO A 234 -0.89 -12.49 0.40
C PRO A 234 -1.09 -12.62 -1.12
N HIS A 235 -0.91 -11.54 -1.89
CA HIS A 235 -1.03 -11.55 -3.36
C HIS A 235 -2.41 -11.98 -3.86
N THR A 236 -3.42 -11.22 -3.44
CA THR A 236 -4.83 -11.46 -3.74
C THR A 236 -5.08 -11.76 -5.24
N PRO A 237 -6.05 -12.62 -5.58
CA PRO A 237 -6.33 -13.01 -6.95
C PRO A 237 -6.60 -11.82 -7.88
N ALA A 238 -6.37 -12.02 -9.17
CA ALA A 238 -6.92 -11.12 -10.19
C ALA A 238 -8.45 -11.16 -10.13
N HIS A 239 -9.09 -10.01 -10.16
CA HIS A 239 -10.54 -9.89 -10.16
C HIS A 239 -10.97 -8.75 -11.09
N PRO A 240 -12.13 -8.84 -11.75
CA PRO A 240 -12.60 -7.82 -12.70
C PRO A 240 -12.91 -6.46 -12.04
N GLY A 241 -12.86 -6.36 -10.71
CA GLY A 241 -13.29 -5.19 -9.96
C GLY A 241 -14.81 -5.12 -9.87
N GLY A 242 -15.32 -4.33 -8.92
CA GLY A 242 -16.75 -4.27 -8.63
C GLY A 242 -17.22 -5.43 -7.74
N ALA A 243 -18.44 -5.31 -7.22
CA ALA A 243 -18.97 -6.25 -6.25
C ALA A 243 -19.52 -7.50 -6.95
N SER A 244 -19.01 -8.67 -6.56
CA SER A 244 -19.56 -9.98 -6.92
C SER A 244 -20.31 -10.56 -5.71
N ALA A 245 -21.30 -11.40 -5.98
CA ALA A 245 -21.95 -12.24 -4.97
C ALA A 245 -21.37 -13.66 -4.96
N ASP A 246 -20.24 -13.88 -5.64
CA ASP A 246 -19.60 -15.19 -5.73
C ASP A 246 -18.83 -15.52 -4.45
N ASP A 247 -19.31 -16.55 -3.76
CA ASP A 247 -18.69 -17.09 -2.56
C ASP A 247 -17.58 -18.13 -2.88
N ALA A 248 -17.35 -18.45 -4.15
CA ALA A 248 -16.27 -19.36 -4.54
C ALA A 248 -14.90 -18.79 -4.16
N GLU A 249 -14.13 -19.59 -3.43
CA GLU A 249 -12.79 -19.21 -3.01
C GLU A 249 -11.84 -19.17 -4.23
N LEU A 250 -11.14 -18.05 -4.38
CA LEU A 250 -10.15 -17.81 -5.42
C LEU A 250 -8.75 -17.83 -4.80
N PRO A 251 -7.84 -18.70 -5.28
CA PRO A 251 -6.52 -18.84 -4.67
C PRO A 251 -5.69 -17.56 -4.81
N PHE A 252 -4.76 -17.38 -3.88
CA PHE A 252 -3.73 -16.36 -4.00
C PHE A 252 -2.84 -16.60 -5.23
N ARG A 253 -2.23 -15.53 -5.72
CA ARG A 253 -1.20 -15.64 -6.77
C ARG A 253 0.05 -16.25 -6.15
N GLU A 254 0.59 -17.28 -6.78
CA GLU A 254 1.86 -17.87 -6.38
C GLU A 254 3.01 -16.98 -6.83
N LEU A 255 3.60 -16.24 -5.88
CA LEU A 255 4.73 -15.35 -6.11
C LEU A 255 5.85 -15.64 -5.12
N ASP A 256 7.09 -15.42 -5.54
CA ASP A 256 8.25 -15.52 -4.67
C ASP A 256 8.51 -14.16 -3.99
N ASP A 257 8.06 -14.04 -2.73
CA ASP A 257 8.29 -12.87 -1.88
C ASP A 257 9.77 -12.48 -1.77
N ARG A 258 10.70 -13.44 -1.79
CA ARG A 258 12.13 -13.17 -1.75
C ARG A 258 12.61 -12.57 -3.06
N ALA A 259 12.09 -13.04 -4.19
CA ALA A 259 12.36 -12.44 -5.50
C ALA A 259 11.79 -11.02 -5.58
N LEU A 260 10.55 -10.81 -5.09
CA LEU A 260 9.92 -9.48 -5.02
C LEU A 260 10.76 -8.49 -4.18
N LEU A 261 11.25 -8.90 -3.00
CA LEU A 261 12.17 -8.08 -2.20
C LEU A 261 13.52 -7.89 -2.92
N GLY A 262 14.01 -8.94 -3.61
CA GLY A 262 15.25 -8.92 -4.39
C GLY A 262 15.28 -7.84 -5.48
N THR A 263 14.13 -7.48 -6.06
CA THR A 263 14.04 -6.41 -7.06
C THR A 263 14.61 -5.07 -6.58
N ILE A 264 14.56 -4.77 -5.28
CA ILE A 264 15.16 -3.54 -4.73
C ILE A 264 16.68 -3.50 -4.96
N ARG A 265 17.38 -4.64 -4.87
CA ARG A 265 18.82 -4.72 -5.19
C ARG A 265 19.10 -4.64 -6.67
N GLU A 266 18.19 -5.13 -7.50
CA GLU A 266 18.33 -5.09 -8.95
C GLU A 266 18.11 -3.66 -9.49
N TRP A 267 17.15 -2.94 -8.92
CA TRP A 267 16.82 -1.59 -9.35
C TRP A 267 17.78 -0.54 -8.79
N PHE A 268 18.30 -0.75 -7.57
CA PHE A 268 19.21 0.17 -6.88
C PHE A 268 20.47 -0.57 -6.45
N ASP A 269 21.62 -0.19 -7.00
CA ASP A 269 22.91 -0.86 -6.77
C ASP A 269 23.68 -0.32 -5.55
N GLU A 270 23.20 0.76 -4.94
CA GLU A 270 23.80 1.39 -3.76
C GLU A 270 23.10 0.96 -2.46
N PRO A 271 23.82 0.37 -1.48
CA PRO A 271 23.23 -0.07 -0.20
C PRO A 271 22.52 1.03 0.60
N ARG A 272 22.96 2.28 0.45
CA ARG A 272 22.30 3.44 1.04
C ARG A 272 20.83 3.56 0.60
N ARG A 273 20.52 3.22 -0.65
CA ARG A 273 19.14 3.28 -1.18
C ARG A 273 18.25 2.24 -0.55
N TRP A 274 18.77 1.05 -0.27
CA TRP A 274 18.03 0.01 0.45
C TRP A 274 17.72 0.47 1.87
N GLN A 275 18.69 1.10 2.54
CA GLN A 275 18.48 1.68 3.87
C GLN A 275 17.42 2.79 3.84
N GLU A 276 17.42 3.64 2.81
CA GLU A 276 16.41 4.68 2.63
C GLU A 276 15.02 4.05 2.41
N ILE A 277 14.87 3.21 1.39
CA ILE A 277 13.57 2.65 0.94
C ILE A 277 12.96 1.68 1.95
N LEU A 278 13.76 0.82 2.58
CA LEU A 278 13.28 -0.25 3.47
C LEU A 278 13.28 0.15 4.95
N VAL A 279 14.05 1.18 5.35
CA VAL A 279 14.22 1.51 6.78
C VAL A 279 13.82 2.95 7.10
N ALA A 280 14.50 3.95 6.54
CA ALA A 280 14.37 5.34 6.95
C ALA A 280 13.04 5.97 6.46
N ASN A 281 12.69 5.74 5.20
CA ASN A 281 11.46 6.23 4.60
C ASN A 281 10.21 5.65 5.29
N PRO A 282 10.10 4.32 5.52
CA PRO A 282 9.00 3.74 6.30
C PRO A 282 8.95 4.28 7.74
N ALA A 283 10.09 4.45 8.40
CA ALA A 283 10.14 4.99 9.75
C ALA A 283 9.51 6.38 9.85
N ARG A 284 9.81 7.24 8.87
CA ARG A 284 9.25 8.59 8.80
C ARG A 284 7.79 8.59 8.39
N LEU A 285 7.39 7.80 7.39
CA LEU A 285 6.01 7.80 6.88
C LEU A 285 5.02 7.22 7.90
N TYR A 286 5.42 6.16 8.61
CA TYR A 286 4.53 5.42 9.51
C TYR A 286 4.88 5.59 10.99
N ASP A 287 5.78 6.51 11.32
CA ASP A 287 6.11 6.86 12.71
C ASP A 287 6.48 5.62 13.55
N PHE A 288 7.51 4.89 13.07
CA PHE A 288 8.08 3.72 13.73
C PHE A 288 9.21 4.08 14.69
#